data_AF-A0A0R3XCM9-F1
#
_entry.id   AF-A0A0R3XCM9-F1
#
_cell.length_a   1.000
_cell.length_b   1.000
_cell.length_c   1.000
_cell.angle_alpha   90.00
_cell.angle_beta   90.00
_cell.angle_gamma   90.00
#
_symmetry.space_group_name_H-M   'P 1'
#
loop_
_entity.id
_entity.type
_entity.pdbx_description
1 polymer ?
#
loop_
_entity_poly.entity_id
_entity_poly.type
_entity_poly.pdbx_seq_one_letter_code
_entity_poly.pdbx_strand_id
1 'polypeptide(L)'
;MQRTSLCCLICFLFTLFWSLHFTVACKYLQAIQILETNALQKSTSPTYTPVQIGIAQDVSINLTQLFQTELSISVEEARHTLIFFTDASESRPFVIRQGKDGSRILTNELPIDREEICDPYKFPHHAAVSRRCCARKSSQQMKATAAAVAEDEEEAEEEAEERVENHTENSLNPPRLNFRCCVFLGITVEGYGTFALRIDVVDVNDNPPRFHLSPDFTLGHGGKETPAVLKIVENTVQGTIISLPQAFDLDEGKNAELLFRVEKMSPMATWERHFKLLSGSEDRCITNTLTDIQLRDVTFPALCLLSTIDRETTPTAGFTFDLIARDQGEPVALSTTLSMSIVAPPYPLLLLLPPPPAYFKHKTQPSSESRLAGRIKQRRREEEKIELGLVGGRTDWFM
;
A
#
# COMPACT_ATOMS: atom_id res chain seq x y z
N MET A 1 -1.43 51.86 -8.45
CA MET A 1 -2.31 50.81 -9.01
C MET A 1 -1.56 50.11 -10.15
N GLN A 2 -0.78 49.06 -9.88
CA GLN A 2 -0.14 48.24 -10.94
C GLN A 2 0.53 46.95 -10.41
N ARG A 3 0.73 46.78 -9.10
CA ARG A 3 1.37 45.58 -8.53
C ARG A 3 0.43 44.41 -8.26
N THR A 4 -0.87 44.63 -8.07
CA THR A 4 -1.86 43.57 -7.81
C THR A 4 -2.23 42.76 -9.06
N SER A 5 -2.02 43.32 -10.26
CA SER A 5 -2.34 42.66 -11.54
C SER A 5 -1.31 41.61 -11.97
N LEU A 6 -0.06 41.73 -11.53
CA LEU A 6 1.03 40.83 -11.97
C LEU A 6 1.03 39.52 -11.17
N CYS A 7 0.67 39.58 -9.88
CA CYS A 7 0.60 38.40 -9.02
C CYS A 7 -0.56 37.47 -9.41
N CYS A 8 -1.74 38.04 -9.73
CA CYS A 8 -2.86 37.27 -10.28
C CYS A 8 -2.52 36.59 -11.60
N LEU A 9 -1.81 37.28 -12.51
CA LEU A 9 -1.45 36.72 -13.81
C LEU A 9 -0.43 35.58 -13.67
N ILE A 10 0.51 35.70 -12.74
CA ILE A 10 1.51 34.67 -12.43
C ILE A 10 0.83 33.45 -11.78
N CYS A 11 -0.06 33.63 -10.79
CA CYS A 11 -0.87 32.53 -10.24
C CYS A 11 -1.73 31.85 -11.31
N PHE A 12 -2.40 32.61 -12.19
CA PHE A 12 -3.19 32.05 -13.30
C PHE A 12 -2.33 31.26 -14.28
N LEU A 13 -1.11 31.73 -14.58
CA LEU A 13 -0.18 31.03 -15.45
C LEU A 13 0.35 29.75 -14.78
N PHE A 14 0.67 29.78 -13.48
CA PHE A 14 1.10 28.58 -12.75
C PHE A 14 -0.02 27.54 -12.63
N THR A 15 -1.27 27.94 -12.35
CA THR A 15 -2.41 27.00 -12.33
C THR A 15 -2.75 26.46 -13.71
N LEU A 16 -2.64 27.26 -14.77
CA LEU A 16 -2.77 26.81 -16.17
C LEU A 16 -1.64 25.86 -16.58
N PHE A 17 -0.39 26.11 -16.21
CA PHE A 17 0.73 25.21 -16.49
C PHE A 17 0.62 23.90 -15.69
N TRP A 18 0.21 23.96 -14.43
CA TRP A 18 0.03 22.78 -13.59
C TRP A 18 -1.14 21.91 -14.08
N SER A 19 -2.25 22.52 -14.50
CA SER A 19 -3.39 21.83 -15.12
C SER A 19 -3.09 21.31 -16.55
N LEU A 20 -2.23 21.96 -17.33
CA LEU A 20 -1.74 21.41 -18.60
C LEU A 20 -0.82 20.20 -18.39
N HIS A 21 0.11 20.25 -17.44
CA HIS A 21 0.98 19.10 -17.13
C HIS A 21 0.19 17.91 -16.58
N PHE A 22 -0.83 18.17 -15.76
CA PHE A 22 -1.75 17.16 -15.21
C PHE A 22 -2.52 16.41 -16.31
N THR A 23 -2.82 17.08 -17.44
CA THR A 23 -3.64 16.49 -18.50
C THR A 23 -2.85 15.76 -19.57
N VAL A 24 -1.53 15.92 -19.69
CA VAL A 24 -0.72 15.28 -20.75
C VAL A 24 -0.22 13.89 -20.34
N ALA A 25 0.18 13.68 -19.09
CA ALA A 25 0.80 12.44 -18.64
C ALA A 25 -0.13 11.21 -18.71
N CYS A 26 -1.44 11.41 -18.61
CA CYS A 26 -2.44 10.34 -18.67
C CYS A 26 -3.16 10.25 -20.03
N LYS A 27 -2.64 10.90 -21.07
CA LYS A 27 -3.20 10.77 -22.43
C LYS A 27 -2.79 9.44 -23.03
N TYR A 28 -3.74 8.80 -23.67
CA TYR A 28 -3.54 7.56 -24.42
C TYR A 28 -4.40 7.60 -25.68
N LEU A 29 -3.98 6.84 -26.68
CA LEU A 29 -4.71 6.68 -27.94
C LEU A 29 -5.89 5.73 -27.75
N GLN A 30 -5.63 4.57 -27.15
CA GLN A 30 -6.61 3.53 -26.91
C GLN A 30 -6.39 2.88 -25.54
N ALA A 31 -7.48 2.52 -24.88
CA ALA A 31 -7.48 1.70 -23.66
C ALA A 31 -7.85 0.26 -23.99
N ILE A 32 -7.08 -0.69 -23.48
CA ILE A 32 -7.25 -2.13 -23.69
C ILE A 32 -7.27 -2.81 -22.34
N GLN A 33 -8.25 -3.68 -22.12
CA GLN A 33 -8.34 -4.50 -20.92
C GLN A 33 -7.76 -5.88 -21.19
N ILE A 34 -6.91 -6.36 -20.30
CA ILE A 34 -6.34 -7.71 -20.33
C ILE A 34 -6.57 -8.37 -18.98
N LEU A 35 -6.82 -9.67 -18.96
CA LEU A 35 -6.90 -10.44 -17.73
C LEU A 35 -5.51 -10.97 -17.37
N GLU A 36 -5.14 -10.92 -16.11
CA GLU A 36 -3.88 -11.50 -15.66
C GLU A 36 -3.88 -13.04 -15.65
N THR A 37 -2.70 -13.61 -15.41
CA THR A 37 -2.48 -15.05 -15.36
C THR A 37 -2.67 -15.57 -13.96
N ASN A 38 -3.62 -16.49 -13.76
CA ASN A 38 -3.88 -17.09 -12.46
C ASN A 38 -2.67 -17.92 -11.94
N ALA A 39 -2.02 -17.46 -10.87
CA ALA A 39 -0.88 -18.07 -10.22
C ALA A 39 -1.19 -19.43 -9.58
N LEU A 40 -2.41 -19.66 -9.08
CA LEU A 40 -2.79 -20.92 -8.44
C LEU A 40 -2.79 -22.09 -9.43
N GLN A 41 -3.21 -21.86 -10.68
CA GLN A 41 -3.22 -22.90 -11.73
C GLN A 41 -1.81 -23.35 -12.14
N LYS A 42 -0.79 -22.49 -11.95
CA LYS A 42 0.61 -22.78 -12.26
C LYS A 42 1.25 -23.77 -11.27
N SER A 43 0.74 -23.84 -10.04
CA SER A 43 1.27 -24.70 -8.97
C SER A 43 0.95 -26.20 -9.14
N THR A 44 0.01 -26.55 -10.04
CA THR A 44 -0.44 -27.93 -10.28
C THR A 44 0.26 -28.70 -11.40
N SER A 45 1.29 -28.15 -12.07
CA SER A 45 2.05 -28.87 -13.10
C SER A 45 3.51 -29.09 -12.74
N PRO A 46 3.86 -30.27 -12.19
CA PRO A 46 5.25 -30.71 -12.09
C PRO A 46 5.60 -31.47 -13.38
N THR A 47 5.92 -30.77 -14.48
CA THR A 47 6.79 -31.22 -15.59
C THR A 47 6.71 -30.19 -16.71
N TYR A 48 7.86 -29.69 -17.15
CA TYR A 48 7.99 -28.95 -18.40
C TYR A 48 7.61 -29.88 -19.57
N THR A 49 6.36 -29.80 -20.00
CA THR A 49 5.93 -30.14 -21.35
C THR A 49 5.55 -28.83 -22.03
N PRO A 50 5.94 -28.60 -23.30
CA PRO A 50 5.53 -27.40 -24.02
C PRO A 50 4.00 -27.38 -24.05
N VAL A 51 3.44 -26.34 -23.45
CA VAL A 51 2.01 -26.13 -23.25
C VAL A 51 1.28 -26.33 -24.59
N GLN A 52 0.40 -27.33 -24.66
CA GLN A 52 -0.57 -27.40 -25.74
C GLN A 52 -1.60 -26.30 -25.50
N ILE A 53 -1.62 -25.36 -26.46
CA ILE A 53 -2.65 -24.39 -26.84
C ILE A 53 -3.94 -24.51 -25.99
N GLY A 54 -4.03 -23.65 -24.97
CA GLY A 54 -5.22 -23.49 -24.16
C GLY A 54 -4.89 -23.13 -22.71
N ILE A 55 -5.12 -21.85 -22.36
CA ILE A 55 -5.08 -21.28 -21.00
C ILE A 55 -3.70 -20.80 -20.52
N ALA A 56 -3.11 -19.89 -21.29
CA ALA A 56 -2.76 -18.55 -20.85
C ALA A 56 -3.27 -17.63 -21.97
N GLN A 57 -3.99 -16.54 -21.67
CA GLN A 57 -4.43 -15.62 -22.71
C GLN A 57 -3.19 -14.87 -23.22
N ASP A 58 -2.54 -15.40 -24.23
CA ASP A 58 -1.56 -14.65 -25.00
C ASP A 58 -2.28 -13.41 -25.54
N VAL A 59 -1.85 -12.24 -25.07
CA VAL A 59 -2.36 -10.96 -25.57
C VAL A 59 -2.14 -10.96 -27.08
N SER A 60 -3.17 -10.64 -27.85
CA SER A 60 -3.11 -10.62 -29.31
C SER A 60 -3.86 -9.42 -29.83
N ILE A 61 -3.15 -8.29 -29.90
CA ILE A 61 -3.71 -7.02 -30.35
C ILE A 61 -3.01 -6.62 -31.65
N ASN A 62 -3.79 -6.49 -32.73
CA ASN A 62 -3.26 -6.06 -34.01
C ASN A 62 -3.03 -4.55 -34.03
N LEU A 63 -1.79 -4.13 -33.75
CA LEU A 63 -1.38 -2.73 -33.73
C LEU A 63 -1.49 -2.09 -35.11
N THR A 64 -1.20 -2.83 -36.18
CA THR A 64 -1.34 -2.32 -37.54
C THR A 64 -2.79 -1.90 -37.81
N GLN A 65 -3.77 -2.74 -37.47
CA GLN A 65 -5.19 -2.42 -37.62
C GLN A 65 -5.64 -1.28 -36.68
N LEU A 66 -5.13 -1.27 -35.45
CA LEU A 66 -5.42 -0.21 -34.47
C LEU A 66 -4.97 1.16 -35.01
N PHE A 67 -3.73 1.29 -35.46
CA PHE A 67 -3.21 2.56 -35.97
C PHE A 67 -3.78 2.95 -37.34
N GLN A 68 -4.16 1.98 -38.19
CA GLN A 68 -4.95 2.29 -39.40
C GLN A 68 -6.25 3.02 -39.04
N THR A 69 -6.95 2.52 -38.03
CA THR A 69 -8.24 3.07 -37.60
C THR A 69 -8.07 4.42 -36.91
N GLU A 70 -7.13 4.52 -35.97
CA GLU A 70 -6.97 5.71 -35.12
C GLU A 70 -6.17 6.84 -35.80
N LEU A 71 -5.25 6.52 -36.71
CA LEU A 71 -4.36 7.48 -37.38
C LEU A 71 -4.66 7.65 -38.87
N SER A 72 -5.70 6.97 -39.40
CA SER A 72 -6.09 7.01 -40.82
C SER A 72 -4.97 6.61 -41.79
N ILE A 73 -4.12 5.65 -41.40
CA ILE A 73 -3.04 5.11 -42.24
C ILE A 73 -3.64 4.14 -43.27
N SER A 74 -3.19 4.22 -44.52
CA SER A 74 -3.62 3.26 -45.56
C SER A 74 -3.13 1.83 -45.27
N VAL A 75 -3.80 0.83 -45.86
CA VAL A 75 -3.46 -0.59 -45.61
C VAL A 75 -2.04 -0.93 -46.07
N GLU A 76 -1.67 -0.41 -47.24
CA GLU A 76 -0.37 -0.61 -47.88
C GLU A 76 0.76 0.07 -47.12
N GLU A 77 0.51 1.29 -46.62
CA GLU A 77 1.48 2.04 -45.84
C GLU A 77 1.71 1.39 -44.47
N ALA A 78 0.64 1.06 -43.75
CA ALA A 78 0.72 0.49 -42.40
C ALA A 78 1.45 -0.86 -42.33
N ARG A 79 1.54 -1.59 -43.45
CA ARG A 79 2.32 -2.84 -43.55
C ARG A 79 3.83 -2.61 -43.60
N HIS A 80 4.26 -1.45 -44.10
CA HIS A 80 5.67 -1.09 -44.25
C HIS A 80 6.16 -0.13 -43.16
N THR A 81 5.25 0.56 -42.48
CA THR A 81 5.57 1.45 -41.37
C THR A 81 6.20 0.68 -40.21
N LEU A 82 7.33 1.18 -39.72
CA LEU A 82 7.96 0.65 -38.51
C LEU A 82 7.15 1.05 -37.26
N ILE A 83 6.84 0.05 -36.43
CA ILE A 83 6.14 0.21 -35.16
C ILE A 83 6.98 -0.48 -34.10
N PHE A 84 7.39 0.27 -33.08
CA PHE A 84 8.25 -0.23 -32.00
C PHE A 84 7.94 0.52 -30.69
N PHE A 85 8.30 -0.08 -29.55
CA PHE A 85 8.16 0.60 -28.27
C PHE A 85 9.16 1.74 -28.14
N THR A 86 8.72 2.84 -27.56
CA THR A 86 9.59 3.96 -27.18
C THR A 86 10.63 3.51 -26.15
N ASP A 87 10.23 2.65 -25.20
CA ASP A 87 11.12 1.98 -24.26
C ASP A 87 10.73 0.50 -24.15
N ALA A 88 11.56 -0.39 -24.68
CA ALA A 88 11.30 -1.83 -24.65
C ALA A 88 11.51 -2.48 -23.28
N SER A 89 12.28 -1.85 -22.38
CA SER A 89 12.52 -2.36 -21.03
C SER A 89 11.33 -2.08 -20.13
N GLU A 90 10.84 -0.84 -20.17
CA GLU A 90 9.61 -0.44 -19.46
C GLU A 90 8.37 -1.11 -20.06
N SER A 91 8.37 -1.45 -21.35
CA SER A 91 7.21 -2.13 -21.96
C SER A 91 7.09 -3.62 -21.58
N ARG A 92 7.97 -4.19 -20.75
CA ARG A 92 7.87 -5.60 -20.33
C ARG A 92 6.63 -5.83 -19.45
N PRO A 93 5.96 -6.99 -19.55
CA PRO A 93 6.31 -8.18 -20.34
C PRO A 93 5.83 -8.16 -21.81
N PHE A 94 5.36 -7.02 -22.30
CA PHE A 94 4.82 -6.90 -23.65
C PHE A 94 5.92 -6.82 -24.71
N VAL A 95 5.63 -7.39 -25.88
CA VAL A 95 6.47 -7.37 -27.08
C VAL A 95 5.64 -7.13 -28.33
N ILE A 96 6.27 -6.56 -29.35
CA ILE A 96 5.67 -6.38 -30.67
C ILE A 96 6.28 -7.42 -31.61
N ARG A 97 5.44 -8.32 -32.13
CA ARG A 97 5.84 -9.35 -33.10
C ARG A 97 5.28 -9.05 -34.48
N GLN A 98 5.97 -9.53 -35.51
CA GLN A 98 5.44 -9.48 -36.87
C GLN A 98 4.61 -10.73 -37.17
N GLY A 99 3.36 -10.54 -37.59
CA GLY A 99 2.50 -11.58 -38.15
C GLY A 99 2.97 -12.02 -39.52
N LYS A 100 2.45 -13.16 -39.99
CA LYS A 100 2.78 -13.74 -41.31
C LYS A 100 2.37 -12.85 -42.48
N ASP A 101 1.36 -12.02 -42.28
CA ASP A 101 0.84 -11.04 -43.24
C ASP A 101 1.57 -9.68 -43.18
N GLY A 102 2.64 -9.58 -42.38
CA GLY A 102 3.40 -8.36 -42.16
C GLY A 102 2.84 -7.45 -41.06
N SER A 103 1.67 -7.77 -40.50
CA SER A 103 1.05 -6.99 -39.40
C SER A 103 1.91 -6.97 -38.15
N ARG A 104 1.78 -5.94 -37.32
CA ARG A 104 2.45 -5.82 -36.02
C ARG A 104 1.44 -6.19 -34.94
N ILE A 105 1.76 -7.21 -34.16
CA ILE A 105 0.90 -7.74 -33.10
C ILE A 105 1.58 -7.47 -31.76
N LEU A 106 0.87 -6.78 -30.87
CA LEU A 106 1.23 -6.67 -29.46
C LEU A 106 0.84 -7.96 -28.75
N THR A 107 1.81 -8.57 -28.08
CA THR A 107 1.67 -9.82 -27.32
C THR A 107 2.58 -9.78 -26.08
N ASN A 108 2.62 -10.85 -25.29
CA ASN A 108 3.43 -10.94 -24.07
C ASN A 108 4.39 -12.13 -24.16
N GLU A 109 5.62 -11.98 -23.64
CA GLU A 109 6.61 -13.08 -23.58
C GLU A 109 6.62 -13.80 -22.24
N LEU A 110 6.20 -13.10 -21.19
CA LEU A 110 6.03 -13.65 -19.85
C LEU A 110 4.55 -13.61 -19.49
N PRO A 111 4.11 -14.49 -18.57
CA PRO A 111 2.81 -14.35 -17.94
C PRO A 111 2.60 -12.93 -17.42
N ILE A 112 1.43 -12.37 -17.69
CA ILE A 112 1.02 -11.10 -17.12
C ILE A 112 0.55 -11.40 -15.71
N ASP A 113 1.21 -10.80 -14.73
CA ASP A 113 0.93 -10.89 -13.30
C ASP A 113 0.80 -9.43 -12.83
N ARG A 114 -0.37 -9.09 -12.28
CA ARG A 114 -0.73 -7.72 -11.89
C ARG A 114 0.12 -7.27 -10.69
N GLU A 115 0.36 -8.16 -9.73
CA GLU A 115 1.17 -7.87 -8.56
C GLU A 115 2.60 -7.58 -8.96
N GLU A 116 3.14 -8.30 -9.94
CA GLU A 116 4.49 -8.06 -10.44
C GLU A 116 4.60 -6.77 -11.27
N ILE A 117 3.70 -6.55 -12.24
CA ILE A 117 3.76 -5.40 -13.16
C ILE A 117 3.61 -4.06 -12.43
N CYS A 118 2.79 -4.04 -11.37
CA CYS A 118 2.52 -2.85 -10.56
C CYS A 118 3.30 -2.81 -9.24
N ASP A 119 4.24 -3.74 -9.01
CA ASP A 119 5.12 -3.73 -7.84
C ASP A 119 5.98 -2.45 -7.83
N PRO A 120 5.83 -1.55 -6.83
CA PRO A 120 6.61 -0.32 -6.76
C PRO A 120 8.12 -0.54 -6.54
N TYR A 121 8.53 -1.71 -6.07
CA TYR A 121 9.94 -2.06 -5.87
C TYR A 121 10.58 -2.65 -7.13
N LYS A 122 9.79 -3.31 -7.99
CA LYS A 122 10.28 -3.86 -9.28
C LYS A 122 10.13 -2.86 -10.42
N PHE A 123 8.98 -2.21 -10.54
CA PHE A 123 8.62 -1.27 -11.60
C PHE A 123 8.09 0.04 -11.01
N PRO A 124 8.96 0.88 -10.41
CA PRO A 124 8.55 2.11 -9.73
C PRO A 124 7.81 3.09 -10.65
N HIS A 125 8.23 3.16 -11.93
CA HIS A 125 7.59 4.02 -12.92
C HIS A 125 6.17 3.56 -13.26
N HIS A 126 5.94 2.25 -13.44
CA HIS A 126 4.60 1.70 -13.60
C HIS A 126 3.71 2.05 -12.41
N ALA A 127 4.15 1.72 -11.20
CA ALA A 127 3.39 1.99 -9.99
C ALA A 127 3.04 3.48 -9.84
N ALA A 128 3.98 4.39 -10.14
CA ALA A 128 3.76 5.82 -10.11
C ALA A 128 2.71 6.27 -11.13
N VAL A 129 2.80 5.80 -12.39
CA VAL A 129 1.83 6.11 -13.45
C VAL A 129 0.46 5.52 -13.13
N SER A 130 0.37 4.27 -12.69
CA SER A 130 -0.91 3.63 -12.34
C SER A 130 -1.62 4.38 -11.22
N ARG A 131 -0.91 4.72 -10.13
CA ARG A 131 -1.45 5.52 -9.02
C ARG A 131 -1.97 6.87 -9.51
N ARG A 132 -1.28 7.48 -10.48
CA ARG A 132 -1.62 8.81 -10.97
C ARG A 132 -2.75 8.82 -11.99
N CYS A 133 -2.73 7.90 -12.93
CA CYS A 133 -3.57 7.92 -14.14
C CYS A 133 -4.73 6.93 -14.11
N CYS A 134 -4.67 5.91 -13.26
CA CYS A 134 -5.64 4.81 -13.25
C CYS A 134 -6.40 4.66 -11.95
N ALA A 135 -5.95 5.31 -10.88
CA ALA A 135 -6.78 5.57 -9.71
C ALA A 135 -8.10 6.21 -10.20
N ARG A 136 -9.23 5.63 -9.76
CA ARG A 136 -10.56 6.13 -10.11
C ARG A 136 -10.60 7.64 -9.83
N LYS A 137 -10.73 8.44 -10.90
CA LYS A 137 -11.44 9.71 -10.74
C LYS A 137 -12.84 9.30 -10.28
N SER A 138 -13.17 9.56 -9.02
CA SER A 138 -14.54 9.70 -8.55
C SER A 138 -15.17 10.94 -9.22
N SER A 139 -15.11 11.04 -10.55
CA SER A 139 -15.67 12.16 -11.32
C SER A 139 -17.20 12.18 -11.30
N GLN A 140 -17.85 11.32 -10.51
CA GLN A 140 -19.27 11.42 -10.16
C GLN A 140 -19.56 11.27 -8.65
N GLN A 141 -18.57 11.09 -7.77
CA GLN A 141 -18.79 10.96 -6.30
C GLN A 141 -18.15 12.07 -5.46
N MET A 142 -17.41 13.01 -6.06
CA MET A 142 -17.00 14.28 -5.41
C MET A 142 -17.80 15.50 -5.89
N LYS A 143 -18.80 15.32 -6.77
CA LYS A 143 -19.74 16.39 -7.17
C LYS A 143 -21.04 16.45 -6.35
N ALA A 144 -21.20 15.59 -5.34
CA ALA A 144 -22.37 15.59 -4.45
C ALA A 144 -22.07 16.11 -3.03
N THR A 145 -20.81 16.42 -2.71
CA THR A 145 -20.43 17.01 -1.41
C THR A 145 -19.72 18.36 -1.53
N ALA A 146 -19.28 18.76 -2.74
CA ALA A 146 -18.74 20.09 -3.02
C ALA A 146 -19.80 21.14 -3.44
N ALA A 147 -21.09 20.80 -3.35
CA ALA A 147 -22.20 21.71 -3.64
C ALA A 147 -22.88 22.28 -2.37
N ALA A 148 -22.35 21.98 -1.17
CA ALA A 148 -22.99 22.33 0.10
C ALA A 148 -22.15 23.16 1.07
N VAL A 149 -20.91 23.54 0.74
CA VAL A 149 -20.14 24.49 1.55
C VAL A 149 -19.42 25.44 0.59
N ALA A 150 -20.07 26.57 0.33
CA ALA A 150 -19.51 27.66 -0.44
C ALA A 150 -19.46 28.89 0.46
N GLU A 151 -18.60 28.89 1.48
CA GLU A 151 -18.12 30.11 2.15
C GLU A 151 -16.67 29.84 2.64
N ASP A 152 -15.78 30.78 2.33
CA ASP A 152 -14.36 30.91 2.72
C ASP A 152 -13.31 29.94 2.12
N GLU A 153 -12.94 30.21 0.87
CA GLU A 153 -11.69 29.76 0.23
C GLU A 153 -10.56 30.80 0.46
N GLU A 154 -9.74 30.65 1.52
CA GLU A 154 -8.37 31.23 1.53
C GLU A 154 -7.34 30.53 2.45
N GLU A 155 -7.67 29.45 3.16
CA GLU A 155 -6.69 28.71 3.99
C GLU A 155 -6.83 27.18 3.79
N ALA A 156 -6.46 26.65 2.62
CA ALA A 156 -6.44 25.19 2.41
C ALA A 156 -5.44 24.69 1.34
N GLU A 157 -4.41 25.46 0.99
CA GLU A 157 -3.41 25.04 -0.01
C GLU A 157 -1.99 24.80 0.54
N GLU A 158 -1.75 24.89 1.85
CA GLU A 158 -0.42 24.59 2.44
C GLU A 158 -0.34 23.26 3.23
N GLU A 159 -1.43 22.49 3.37
CA GLU A 159 -1.43 21.21 4.11
C GLU A 159 -1.50 19.95 3.22
N ALA A 160 -1.46 20.06 1.89
CA ALA A 160 -1.62 18.92 0.98
C ALA A 160 -0.32 18.36 0.38
N GLU A 161 0.84 18.97 0.63
CA GLU A 161 2.13 18.52 0.06
C GLU A 161 3.11 17.93 1.11
N GLU A 162 2.73 17.88 2.39
CA GLU A 162 3.49 17.21 3.47
C GLU A 162 2.68 16.07 4.12
N ARG A 163 2.08 15.19 3.31
CA ARG A 163 1.52 13.92 3.82
C ARG A 163 1.75 12.71 2.91
N VAL A 164 2.74 12.81 2.03
CA VAL A 164 3.31 11.66 1.34
C VAL A 164 4.76 11.56 1.83
N GLU A 165 5.14 10.41 2.37
CA GLU A 165 6.41 10.11 3.05
C GLU A 165 6.52 10.51 4.53
N ASN A 166 5.66 9.89 5.36
CA ASN A 166 6.07 9.50 6.71
C ASN A 166 5.33 8.22 7.13
N HIS A 167 5.45 7.19 6.30
CA HIS A 167 5.51 5.84 6.82
C HIS A 167 6.97 5.41 6.74
N THR A 168 7.64 5.40 7.89
CA THR A 168 8.77 4.48 8.09
C THR A 168 8.26 3.06 7.80
N GLU A 169 8.32 2.66 6.53
CA GLU A 169 8.13 1.28 6.13
C GLU A 169 9.30 0.50 6.70
N ASN A 170 9.02 -0.15 7.82
CA ASN A 170 9.85 -1.23 8.31
C ASN A 170 9.92 -2.28 7.19
N SER A 171 11.13 -2.73 6.84
CA SER A 171 11.51 -3.59 5.70
C SER A 171 10.89 -5.01 5.70
N LEU A 172 9.75 -5.22 6.36
CA LEU A 172 9.11 -6.51 6.64
C LEU A 172 7.65 -6.59 6.19
N ASN A 173 7.12 -5.55 5.53
CA ASN A 173 5.77 -5.55 4.97
C ASN A 173 5.83 -5.52 3.43
N PRO A 174 5.11 -6.40 2.72
CA PRO A 174 5.01 -6.29 1.27
C PRO A 174 4.29 -4.99 0.87
N PRO A 175 4.62 -4.42 -0.30
CA PRO A 175 3.98 -3.22 -0.80
C PRO A 175 2.47 -3.46 -0.91
N ARG A 176 1.66 -2.61 -0.27
CA ARG A 176 0.21 -2.67 -0.47
C ARG A 176 -0.14 -2.06 -1.83
N LEU A 177 -0.65 -2.89 -2.75
CA LEU A 177 -1.16 -2.47 -4.05
C LEU A 177 -2.62 -1.99 -3.90
N ASN A 178 -2.80 -0.83 -3.27
CA ASN A 178 -4.13 -0.26 -3.00
C ASN A 178 -4.70 0.58 -4.17
N PHE A 179 -4.25 0.33 -5.40
CA PHE A 179 -4.64 1.10 -6.59
C PHE A 179 -4.89 0.18 -7.78
N ARG A 180 -5.69 0.67 -8.74
CA ARG A 180 -5.92 -0.01 -10.02
C ARG A 180 -4.64 -0.10 -10.83
N CYS A 181 -4.26 -1.32 -11.20
CA CYS A 181 -3.08 -1.55 -12.00
C CYS A 181 -3.35 -1.24 -13.48
N CYS A 182 -2.49 -0.41 -14.06
CA CYS A 182 -2.50 -0.15 -15.50
C CYS A 182 -1.10 0.25 -15.97
N VAL A 183 -0.79 -0.03 -17.23
CA VAL A 183 0.50 0.31 -17.84
C VAL A 183 0.27 1.19 -19.07
N PHE A 184 1.13 2.19 -19.25
CA PHE A 184 1.13 3.03 -20.44
C PHE A 184 2.27 2.61 -21.35
N LEU A 185 1.96 1.93 -22.45
CA LEU A 185 2.94 1.50 -23.43
C LEU A 185 3.16 2.61 -24.46
N GLY A 186 4.33 3.25 -24.42
CA GLY A 186 4.74 4.19 -25.45
C GLY A 186 5.10 3.44 -26.73
N ILE A 187 4.38 3.69 -27.82
CA ILE A 187 4.60 3.09 -29.13
C ILE A 187 4.89 4.20 -30.14
N THR A 188 6.03 4.10 -30.80
CA THR A 188 6.43 5.00 -31.88
C THR A 188 6.05 4.36 -33.21
N VAL A 189 5.33 5.12 -34.02
CA VAL A 189 4.95 4.80 -35.40
C VAL A 189 5.74 5.74 -36.32
N GLU A 190 6.62 5.17 -37.13
CA GLU A 190 7.50 5.93 -38.02
C GLU A 190 6.69 6.86 -38.94
N GLY A 191 7.02 8.15 -38.93
CA GLY A 191 6.33 9.18 -39.73
C GLY A 191 5.06 9.76 -39.09
N TYR A 192 4.52 9.14 -38.03
CA TYR A 192 3.27 9.57 -37.38
C TYR A 192 3.47 10.06 -35.94
N GLY A 193 4.54 9.63 -35.27
CA GLY A 193 4.90 10.07 -33.91
C GLY A 193 4.77 8.98 -32.87
N THR A 194 4.70 9.39 -31.60
CA THR A 194 4.62 8.48 -30.44
C THR A 194 3.27 8.59 -29.76
N PHE A 195 2.67 7.44 -29.51
CA PHE A 195 1.35 7.32 -28.90
C PHE A 195 1.45 6.38 -27.70
N ALA A 196 0.70 6.66 -26.64
CA ALA A 196 0.57 5.75 -25.52
C ALA A 196 -0.66 4.85 -25.69
N LEU A 197 -0.51 3.54 -25.49
CA LEU A 197 -1.62 2.64 -25.25
C LEU A 197 -1.78 2.45 -23.75
N ARG A 198 -3.01 2.57 -23.24
CA ARG A 198 -3.31 2.25 -21.84
C ARG A 198 -3.74 0.79 -21.76
N ILE A 199 -3.01 0.00 -20.98
CA ILE A 199 -3.33 -1.40 -20.70
C ILE A 199 -3.86 -1.47 -19.28
N ASP A 200 -5.15 -1.76 -19.11
CA ASP A 200 -5.77 -2.03 -17.82
C ASP A 200 -5.65 -3.53 -17.53
N VAL A 201 -4.90 -3.88 -16.49
CA VAL A 201 -4.71 -5.27 -16.06
C VAL A 201 -5.81 -5.61 -15.07
N VAL A 202 -6.71 -6.50 -15.47
CA VAL A 202 -7.84 -6.97 -14.68
C VAL A 202 -7.36 -8.06 -13.73
N ASP A 203 -7.62 -7.82 -12.46
CA ASP A 203 -7.24 -8.66 -11.33
C ASP A 203 -7.99 -10.01 -11.32
N VAL A 204 -7.30 -11.06 -10.91
CA VAL A 204 -7.83 -12.42 -10.69
C VAL A 204 -7.52 -12.83 -9.26
N ASN A 205 -8.49 -13.40 -8.54
CA ASN A 205 -8.26 -13.86 -7.16
C ASN A 205 -7.34 -15.09 -7.12
N ASP A 206 -6.04 -14.87 -7.02
CA ASP A 206 -5.02 -15.91 -7.04
C ASP A 206 -3.96 -15.79 -5.93
N ASN A 207 -4.05 -14.76 -5.08
CA ASN A 207 -3.25 -14.64 -3.87
C ASN A 207 -4.12 -14.92 -2.64
N PRO A 208 -3.75 -15.91 -1.79
CA PRO A 208 -4.45 -16.08 -0.52
C PRO A 208 -4.00 -15.03 0.52
N PRO A 209 -4.86 -14.69 1.50
CA PRO A 209 -4.51 -13.76 2.56
C PRO A 209 -3.29 -14.23 3.36
N ARG A 210 -2.47 -13.31 3.88
CA ARG A 210 -1.27 -13.62 4.66
C ARG A 210 -1.24 -12.85 5.97
N PHE A 211 -1.06 -13.56 7.08
CA PHE A 211 -0.93 -12.94 8.39
C PHE A 211 0.42 -12.25 8.57
N HIS A 212 0.38 -11.06 9.17
CA HIS A 212 1.54 -10.34 9.67
C HIS A 212 1.60 -10.47 11.19
N LEU A 213 2.64 -11.14 11.68
CA LEU A 213 2.86 -11.35 13.11
C LEU A 213 3.76 -10.24 13.66
N SER A 214 3.19 -9.39 14.51
CA SER A 214 3.94 -8.42 15.31
C SER A 214 4.87 -9.13 16.31
N PRO A 215 5.97 -8.49 16.76
CA PRO A 215 6.87 -9.05 17.77
C PRO A 215 6.20 -9.34 19.13
N ASP A 216 5.03 -8.74 19.40
CA ASP A 216 4.22 -9.00 20.59
C ASP A 216 3.66 -10.44 20.63
N PHE A 217 3.60 -11.10 19.47
CA PHE A 217 3.29 -12.52 19.37
C PHE A 217 4.59 -13.31 19.41
N THR A 218 4.82 -14.05 20.50
CA THR A 218 5.94 -14.97 20.54
C THR A 218 5.60 -16.19 19.71
N LEU A 219 6.30 -16.39 18.59
CA LEU A 219 6.37 -17.69 17.93
C LEU A 219 6.94 -18.68 18.94
N GLY A 220 6.24 -19.80 19.19
CA GLY A 220 6.87 -20.94 19.85
C GLY A 220 8.13 -21.30 19.06
N HIS A 221 9.22 -21.65 19.75
CA HIS A 221 10.46 -22.03 19.09
C HIS A 221 10.20 -23.17 18.08
N GLY A 222 10.23 -22.86 16.78
CA GLY A 222 10.35 -23.83 15.69
C GLY A 222 9.09 -24.10 14.88
N GLY A 223 9.02 -23.53 13.68
CA GLY A 223 8.29 -24.09 12.54
C GLY A 223 6.75 -23.99 12.58
N LYS A 224 6.17 -24.28 11.42
CA LYS A 224 4.76 -24.18 10.98
C LYS A 224 3.73 -24.95 11.85
N GLU A 225 4.15 -25.48 12.99
CA GLU A 225 3.40 -26.38 13.87
C GLU A 225 3.19 -25.81 15.28
N THR A 226 3.79 -24.65 15.60
CA THR A 226 3.62 -24.01 16.90
C THR A 226 2.61 -22.85 16.82
N PRO A 227 1.59 -22.82 17.70
CA PRO A 227 0.60 -21.75 17.68
C PRO A 227 1.25 -20.41 18.08
N ALA A 228 0.82 -19.32 17.45
CA ALA A 228 1.20 -17.99 17.88
C ALA A 228 0.59 -17.70 19.27
N VAL A 229 1.44 -17.28 20.20
CA VAL A 229 1.06 -17.13 21.61
C VAL A 229 0.70 -15.69 21.90
N LEU A 230 -0.54 -15.47 22.34
CA LEU A 230 -1.06 -14.22 22.88
C LEU A 230 -1.03 -14.26 24.41
N LYS A 231 -0.25 -13.38 25.02
CA LYS A 231 -0.14 -13.28 26.49
C LYS A 231 -1.11 -12.22 27.02
N ILE A 232 -1.99 -12.61 27.94
CA ILE A 232 -2.92 -11.69 28.60
C ILE A 232 -2.60 -11.66 30.09
N VAL A 233 -2.52 -10.47 30.68
CA VAL A 233 -2.30 -10.33 32.13
C VAL A 233 -3.52 -10.89 32.87
N GLU A 234 -3.30 -11.66 33.93
CA GLU A 234 -4.40 -12.14 34.77
C GLU A 234 -5.22 -10.99 35.34
N ASN A 235 -6.51 -11.21 35.57
CA ASN A 235 -7.43 -10.18 36.05
C ASN A 235 -7.56 -8.95 35.13
N THR A 236 -7.18 -9.07 33.85
CA THR A 236 -7.47 -8.03 32.84
C THR A 236 -8.97 -7.70 32.86
N VAL A 237 -9.26 -6.40 32.87
CA VAL A 237 -10.61 -5.88 33.06
C VAL A 237 -11.54 -6.36 31.94
N GLN A 238 -12.75 -6.79 32.30
CA GLN A 238 -13.80 -7.13 31.34
C GLN A 238 -14.08 -5.94 30.41
N GLY A 239 -14.28 -6.22 29.13
CA GLY A 239 -14.47 -5.21 28.09
C GLY A 239 -13.17 -4.71 27.46
N THR A 240 -12.02 -5.25 27.87
CA THR A 240 -10.74 -5.00 27.18
C THR A 240 -10.79 -5.54 25.76
N ILE A 241 -10.37 -4.72 24.79
CA ILE A 241 -10.19 -5.11 23.39
C ILE A 241 -8.74 -5.52 23.19
N ILE A 242 -8.54 -6.68 22.58
CA ILE A 242 -7.22 -7.28 22.37
C ILE A 242 -7.04 -7.46 20.87
N SER A 243 -6.16 -6.68 20.25
CA SER A 243 -5.87 -6.78 18.82
C SER A 243 -5.33 -8.17 18.47
N LEU A 244 -5.83 -8.73 17.37
CA LEU A 244 -5.32 -9.96 16.79
C LEU A 244 -4.38 -9.66 15.61
N PRO A 245 -3.57 -10.64 15.17
CA PRO A 245 -2.73 -10.48 13.99
C PRO A 245 -3.54 -10.03 12.78
N GLN A 246 -3.03 -9.00 12.11
CA GLN A 246 -3.59 -8.52 10.85
C GLN A 246 -3.24 -9.49 9.73
N ALA A 247 -4.09 -9.56 8.71
CA ALA A 247 -3.74 -10.18 7.45
C ALA A 247 -3.78 -9.14 6.33
N PHE A 248 -3.05 -9.42 5.26
CA PHE A 248 -3.06 -8.64 4.03
C PHE A 248 -3.21 -9.60 2.85
N ASP A 249 -3.81 -9.09 1.78
CA ASP A 249 -3.93 -9.79 0.51
C ASP A 249 -3.35 -8.87 -0.57
N LEU A 250 -2.74 -9.47 -1.60
CA LEU A 250 -2.08 -8.71 -2.66
C LEU A 250 -3.01 -8.36 -3.81
N ASP A 251 -4.16 -9.04 -3.92
CA ASP A 251 -5.15 -8.85 -4.98
C ASP A 251 -5.85 -7.46 -4.92
N GLU A 252 -6.71 -7.15 -5.90
CA GLU A 252 -7.40 -5.86 -5.98
C GLU A 252 -8.85 -5.91 -5.44
N GLY A 253 -9.21 -4.92 -4.62
CA GLY A 253 -10.60 -4.66 -4.28
C GLY A 253 -11.22 -5.82 -3.51
N LYS A 254 -12.27 -6.45 -4.06
CA LYS A 254 -12.97 -7.57 -3.40
C LYS A 254 -12.08 -8.81 -3.25
N ASN A 255 -11.18 -9.04 -4.20
CA ASN A 255 -10.24 -10.15 -4.16
C ASN A 255 -9.25 -10.00 -2.99
N ALA A 256 -9.01 -8.77 -2.51
CA ALA A 256 -8.24 -8.53 -1.29
C ALA A 256 -9.08 -8.17 -0.04
N GLU A 257 -10.41 -8.18 -0.14
CA GLU A 257 -11.28 -7.76 0.96
C GLU A 257 -11.46 -8.89 1.97
N LEU A 258 -10.90 -8.72 3.17
CA LEU A 258 -10.79 -9.80 4.16
C LEU A 258 -11.97 -9.88 5.13
N LEU A 259 -12.44 -11.10 5.34
CA LEU A 259 -13.33 -11.49 6.41
C LEU A 259 -12.58 -12.38 7.41
N PHE A 260 -12.70 -12.07 8.69
CA PHE A 260 -12.07 -12.84 9.77
C PHE A 260 -13.09 -13.68 10.51
N ARG A 261 -12.73 -14.94 10.77
CA ARG A 261 -13.47 -15.86 11.65
C ARG A 261 -12.53 -16.53 12.64
N VAL A 262 -13.11 -16.98 13.76
CA VAL A 262 -12.41 -17.78 14.76
C VAL A 262 -13.05 -19.17 14.82
N GLU A 263 -12.23 -20.19 14.68
CA GLU A 263 -12.59 -21.58 14.90
C GLU A 263 -12.06 -22.05 16.26
N LYS A 264 -12.98 -22.40 17.15
CA LYS A 264 -12.69 -22.64 18.57
C LYS A 264 -12.25 -24.07 18.75
N MET A 265 -11.00 -24.29 19.18
CA MET A 265 -10.50 -25.62 19.52
C MET A 265 -10.72 -25.95 21.00
N SER A 266 -10.76 -24.92 21.85
CA SER A 266 -11.16 -25.03 23.26
C SER A 266 -12.67 -25.27 23.41
N PRO A 267 -13.14 -25.87 24.54
CA PRO A 267 -14.56 -26.12 24.76
C PRO A 267 -15.40 -24.85 24.57
N MET A 268 -16.41 -24.94 23.69
CA MET A 268 -17.22 -23.80 23.23
C MET A 268 -17.77 -22.94 24.38
N ALA A 269 -18.29 -23.59 25.43
CA ALA A 269 -18.85 -22.91 26.61
C ALA A 269 -17.81 -22.09 27.40
N THR A 270 -16.55 -22.53 27.40
CA THR A 270 -15.45 -21.80 28.08
C THR A 270 -15.00 -20.63 27.22
N TRP A 271 -14.88 -20.81 25.91
CA TRP A 271 -14.54 -19.72 24.98
C TRP A 271 -15.58 -18.61 25.01
N GLU A 272 -16.86 -18.93 24.80
CA GLU A 272 -17.95 -17.95 24.70
C GLU A 272 -18.22 -17.18 25.99
N ARG A 273 -17.77 -17.71 27.12
CA ARG A 273 -17.79 -16.99 28.39
C ARG A 273 -16.75 -15.88 28.45
N HIS A 274 -15.60 -16.06 27.79
CA HIS A 274 -14.43 -15.19 27.94
C HIS A 274 -14.17 -14.30 26.73
N PHE A 275 -14.53 -14.73 25.51
CA PHE A 275 -14.13 -14.02 24.29
C PHE A 275 -15.25 -13.90 23.27
N LYS A 276 -15.31 -12.73 22.65
CA LYS A 276 -16.08 -12.45 21.43
C LYS A 276 -15.14 -11.90 20.37
N LEU A 277 -15.20 -12.44 19.15
CA LEU A 277 -14.49 -11.86 18.00
C LEU A 277 -15.17 -10.56 17.58
N LEU A 278 -14.36 -9.54 17.33
CA LEU A 278 -14.72 -8.31 16.65
C LEU A 278 -14.01 -8.36 15.28
N SER A 279 -14.79 -8.56 14.21
CA SER A 279 -14.28 -8.69 12.84
C SER A 279 -14.44 -7.41 12.03
N GLY A 280 -15.32 -6.50 12.45
CA GLY A 280 -15.55 -5.25 11.74
C GLY A 280 -15.99 -4.09 12.64
N SER A 281 -16.05 -2.91 12.04
CA SER A 281 -16.39 -1.64 12.70
C SER A 281 -17.82 -1.57 13.23
N GLU A 282 -18.70 -2.50 12.87
CA GLU A 282 -20.05 -2.64 13.41
C GLU A 282 -20.07 -3.43 14.74
N ASP A 283 -19.02 -4.23 15.00
CA ASP A 283 -18.95 -5.02 16.22
C ASP A 283 -18.69 -4.14 17.45
N ARG A 284 -19.38 -4.47 18.54
CA ARG A 284 -19.26 -3.77 19.83
C ARG A 284 -18.84 -4.74 20.93
N CYS A 285 -17.98 -4.26 21.81
CA CYS A 285 -17.60 -4.89 23.08
C CYS A 285 -18.49 -4.37 24.22
N ILE A 286 -18.60 -5.12 25.32
CA ILE A 286 -19.57 -4.87 26.42
C ILE A 286 -19.43 -3.48 27.07
N THR A 287 -18.28 -2.84 26.97
CA THR A 287 -18.06 -1.47 27.45
C THR A 287 -18.77 -0.47 26.54
N ASN A 288 -20.04 -0.23 26.85
CA ASN A 288 -20.93 0.76 26.24
C ASN A 288 -20.52 2.23 26.53
N THR A 289 -19.23 2.55 26.49
CA THR A 289 -18.69 3.92 26.61
C THR A 289 -17.40 4.11 25.81
N LEU A 290 -17.17 3.34 24.73
CA LEU A 290 -16.18 3.77 23.76
C LEU A 290 -16.75 5.02 23.07
N THR A 291 -16.18 6.18 23.40
CA THR A 291 -16.41 7.39 22.60
C THR A 291 -16.06 7.07 21.14
N ASP A 292 -16.71 7.73 20.18
CA ASP A 292 -16.44 7.58 18.73
C ASP A 292 -14.94 7.72 18.38
N ILE A 293 -14.17 8.35 19.28
CA ILE A 293 -12.71 8.53 19.19
C ILE A 293 -11.95 7.22 19.45
N GLN A 294 -12.34 6.41 20.44
CA GLN A 294 -11.63 5.16 20.77
C GLN A 294 -11.95 4.01 19.80
N LEU A 295 -13.10 4.06 19.12
CA LEU A 295 -13.46 3.12 18.06
C LEU A 295 -12.62 3.30 16.79
N ARG A 296 -12.08 4.50 16.55
CA ARG A 296 -11.20 4.77 15.39
C ARG A 296 -9.81 4.14 15.52
N ASP A 297 -9.37 3.89 16.74
CA ASP A 297 -8.04 3.32 17.01
C ASP A 297 -8.04 1.78 17.09
N VAL A 298 -9.21 1.14 17.03
CA VAL A 298 -9.31 -0.33 17.06
C VAL A 298 -8.95 -0.89 15.69
N THR A 299 -7.89 -1.69 15.65
CA THR A 299 -7.51 -2.49 14.49
C THR A 299 -8.23 -3.84 14.54
N PHE A 300 -9.05 -4.12 13.53
CA PHE A 300 -9.73 -5.42 13.37
C PHE A 300 -8.86 -6.37 12.54
N PRO A 301 -8.78 -7.67 12.86
CA PRO A 301 -9.59 -8.38 13.86
C PRO A 301 -9.11 -8.14 15.31
N ALA A 302 -10.03 -8.24 16.26
CA ALA A 302 -9.73 -8.13 17.69
C ALA A 302 -10.63 -9.05 18.53
N LEU A 303 -10.23 -9.36 19.77
CA LEU A 303 -11.06 -10.04 20.76
C LEU A 303 -11.58 -9.06 21.79
N CYS A 304 -12.87 -9.15 22.10
CA CYS A 304 -13.49 -8.53 23.27
C CYS A 304 -13.44 -9.51 24.44
N LEU A 305 -12.84 -9.10 25.55
CA LEU A 305 -12.79 -9.89 26.78
C LEU A 305 -14.12 -9.78 27.53
N LEU A 306 -14.88 -10.88 27.59
CA LEU A 306 -16.21 -10.95 28.20
C LEU A 306 -16.16 -11.29 29.70
N SER A 307 -15.06 -11.86 30.20
CA SER A 307 -14.85 -12.09 31.63
C SER A 307 -13.35 -12.12 31.95
N THR A 308 -13.00 -11.83 33.20
CA THR A 308 -11.60 -11.90 33.67
C THR A 308 -11.03 -13.31 33.47
N ILE A 309 -9.77 -13.40 33.08
CA ILE A 309 -9.03 -14.66 33.00
C ILE A 309 -8.36 -14.89 34.36
N ASP A 310 -8.64 -16.05 34.93
CA ASP A 310 -8.06 -16.52 36.17
C ASP A 310 -7.24 -17.79 35.89
N ARG A 311 -5.95 -17.77 36.22
CA ARG A 311 -4.99 -18.80 35.79
C ARG A 311 -5.31 -20.16 36.42
N GLU A 312 -5.81 -20.15 37.65
CA GLU A 312 -6.14 -21.35 38.43
C GLU A 312 -7.39 -22.07 37.92
N THR A 313 -8.27 -21.36 37.22
CA THR A 313 -9.51 -21.91 36.65
C THR A 313 -9.48 -22.04 35.12
N THR A 314 -8.50 -21.41 34.47
CA THR A 314 -8.23 -21.55 33.04
C THR A 314 -7.66 -22.95 32.74
N PRO A 315 -8.02 -23.60 31.61
CA PRO A 315 -7.42 -24.87 31.25
C PRO A 315 -5.89 -24.78 31.28
N THR A 316 -5.21 -25.80 31.78
CA THR A 316 -3.73 -25.83 31.89
C THR A 316 -3.03 -25.63 30.54
N ALA A 317 -3.74 -25.85 29.43
CA ALA A 317 -3.29 -25.64 28.05
C ALA A 317 -3.61 -24.24 27.46
N GLY A 318 -4.25 -23.35 28.23
CA GLY A 318 -4.74 -22.05 27.74
C GLY A 318 -5.98 -22.17 26.84
N PHE A 319 -6.35 -21.07 26.17
CA PHE A 319 -7.39 -21.08 25.14
C PHE A 319 -6.76 -21.23 23.76
N THR A 320 -7.08 -22.29 23.04
CA THR A 320 -6.62 -22.51 21.67
C THR A 320 -7.75 -22.24 20.66
N PHE A 321 -7.38 -21.61 19.56
CA PHE A 321 -8.28 -21.28 18.46
C PHE A 321 -7.51 -21.05 17.16
N ASP A 322 -8.19 -21.24 16.04
CA ASP A 322 -7.69 -20.89 14.72
C ASP A 322 -8.29 -19.56 14.28
N LEU A 323 -7.43 -18.58 13.99
CA LEU A 323 -7.81 -17.33 13.35
C LEU A 323 -7.72 -17.50 11.84
N ILE A 324 -8.81 -17.23 11.14
CA ILE A 324 -8.93 -17.55 9.72
C ILE A 324 -9.28 -16.27 8.97
N ALA A 325 -8.40 -15.87 8.06
CA ALA A 325 -8.61 -14.78 7.12
C ALA A 325 -9.06 -15.39 5.80
N ARG A 326 -10.18 -14.90 5.27
CA ARG A 326 -10.75 -15.32 3.99
C ARG A 326 -11.03 -14.09 3.15
N ASP A 327 -10.56 -14.05 1.92
CA ASP A 327 -10.90 -12.98 0.99
C ASP A 327 -12.35 -13.10 0.47
N GLN A 328 -12.78 -12.12 -0.32
CA GLN A 328 -14.09 -12.12 -0.96
C GLN A 328 -13.98 -12.25 -2.48
N GLY A 329 -12.91 -12.89 -2.97
CA GLY A 329 -12.63 -12.92 -4.38
C GLY A 329 -13.44 -13.91 -5.19
N GLU A 330 -13.51 -13.64 -6.49
CA GLU A 330 -14.23 -14.45 -7.49
C GLU A 330 -13.24 -15.06 -8.50
N PRO A 331 -13.47 -16.31 -9.00
CA PRO A 331 -14.61 -17.18 -8.71
C PRO A 331 -14.49 -17.98 -7.40
N VAL A 332 -13.28 -18.10 -6.84
CA VAL A 332 -13.01 -18.89 -5.64
C VAL A 332 -12.35 -17.99 -4.61
N ALA A 333 -13.04 -17.77 -3.50
CA ALA A 333 -12.44 -17.07 -2.37
C ALA A 333 -11.44 -17.98 -1.62
N LEU A 334 -10.26 -17.45 -1.35
CA LEU A 334 -9.13 -18.13 -0.73
C LEU A 334 -9.07 -17.80 0.76
N SER A 335 -8.30 -18.57 1.52
CA SER A 335 -8.19 -18.37 2.96
C SER A 335 -6.90 -18.90 3.53
N THR A 336 -6.44 -18.27 4.59
CA THR A 336 -5.30 -18.71 5.40
C THR A 336 -5.69 -18.83 6.86
N THR A 337 -5.16 -19.85 7.52
CA THR A 337 -5.39 -20.14 8.94
C THR A 337 -4.12 -19.90 9.75
N LEU A 338 -4.27 -19.24 10.89
CA LEU A 338 -3.24 -19.05 11.90
C LEU A 338 -3.72 -19.65 13.24
N SER A 339 -3.06 -20.70 13.69
CA SER A 339 -3.32 -21.29 15.00
C SER A 339 -2.77 -20.40 16.11
N MET A 340 -3.61 -20.13 17.11
CA MET A 340 -3.36 -19.20 18.20
C MET A 340 -3.56 -19.89 19.55
N SER A 341 -2.77 -19.49 20.54
CA SER A 341 -2.99 -19.85 21.95
C SER A 341 -2.97 -18.62 22.84
N ILE A 342 -3.91 -18.56 23.79
CA ILE A 342 -4.01 -17.51 24.79
C ILE A 342 -3.52 -18.08 26.12
N VAL A 343 -2.51 -17.43 26.69
CA VAL A 343 -1.94 -17.81 27.98
C VAL A 343 -1.89 -16.61 28.92
N ALA A 344 -2.13 -16.87 30.21
CA ALA A 344 -1.87 -15.90 31.26
C ALA A 344 -0.50 -16.20 31.88
N PRO A 345 0.57 -15.46 31.54
CA PRO A 345 1.86 -15.68 32.17
C PRO A 345 1.75 -15.34 33.67
N PRO A 346 2.47 -16.07 34.55
CA PRO A 346 2.60 -15.64 35.93
C PRO A 346 3.16 -14.22 35.94
N TYR A 347 2.66 -13.36 36.83
CA TYR A 347 3.33 -12.09 37.13
C TYR A 347 4.83 -12.36 37.27
N PRO A 348 5.72 -11.59 36.61
CA PRO A 348 7.11 -11.63 37.02
C PRO A 348 7.09 -11.34 38.52
N LEU A 349 7.65 -12.25 39.33
CA LEU A 349 8.00 -11.93 40.70
C LEU A 349 8.77 -10.60 40.60
N LEU A 350 8.14 -9.50 40.98
CA LEU A 350 8.82 -8.23 41.07
C LEU A 350 9.99 -8.51 42.01
N LEU A 351 11.22 -8.49 41.49
CA LEU A 351 12.35 -8.11 42.31
C LEU A 351 11.94 -6.78 42.92
N LEU A 352 11.70 -6.79 44.22
CA LEU A 352 11.39 -5.64 45.06
C LEU A 352 12.55 -4.65 44.95
N LEU A 353 12.61 -3.89 43.86
CA LEU A 353 13.36 -2.65 43.84
C LEU A 353 12.37 -1.57 44.31
N PRO A 354 12.68 -0.85 45.40
CA PRO A 354 11.86 0.27 45.81
C PRO A 354 11.78 1.28 44.66
N PRO A 355 10.66 2.02 44.53
CA PRO A 355 10.55 3.05 43.52
C PRO A 355 11.70 4.04 43.69
N PRO A 356 12.38 4.48 42.61
CA PRO A 356 13.35 5.55 42.73
C PRO A 356 12.62 6.78 43.31
N PRO A 357 13.27 7.52 44.24
CA PRO A 357 12.63 8.67 44.87
C PRO A 357 12.13 9.63 43.79
N ALA A 358 10.87 10.04 43.91
CA ALA A 358 10.23 10.98 43.02
C ALA A 358 11.07 12.26 42.92
N TYR A 359 11.82 12.39 41.83
CA TYR A 359 12.52 13.62 41.50
C TYR A 359 11.46 14.58 40.94
N PHE A 360 10.83 15.34 41.83
CA PHE A 360 10.11 16.55 41.47
C PHE A 360 11.11 17.54 40.86
N LYS A 361 11.36 17.45 39.55
CA LYS A 361 11.86 18.59 38.80
C LYS A 361 10.69 19.52 38.56
N HIS A 362 10.54 20.52 39.43
CA HIS A 362 9.99 21.80 38.99
C HIS A 362 10.83 22.24 37.78
N LYS A 363 10.30 22.05 36.57
CA LYS A 363 10.73 22.85 35.42
C LYS A 363 10.20 24.25 35.69
N THR A 364 10.97 25.06 36.41
CA THR A 364 10.87 26.50 36.27
C THR A 364 11.21 26.82 34.82
N GLN A 365 10.20 27.29 34.10
CA GLN A 365 10.31 27.82 32.75
C GLN A 365 11.36 28.95 32.77
N PRO A 366 12.41 28.91 31.93
CA PRO A 366 13.36 30.02 31.88
C PRO A 366 12.65 31.25 31.30
N SER A 367 12.79 32.38 31.97
CA SER A 367 12.30 33.68 31.52
C SER A 367 12.86 34.03 30.13
N SER A 368 12.12 34.85 29.41
CA SER A 368 12.39 35.29 28.03
C SER A 368 13.78 35.87 27.79
N GLU A 369 14.49 36.32 28.84
CA GLU A 369 15.85 36.85 28.76
C GLU A 369 16.93 35.77 28.54
N SER A 370 16.70 34.53 28.99
CA SER A 370 17.66 33.43 28.85
C SER A 370 17.77 32.90 27.40
N ARG A 371 16.71 33.07 26.59
CA ARG A 371 16.69 32.63 25.18
C ARG A 371 17.45 33.58 24.26
N LEU A 372 17.56 34.86 24.62
CA LEU A 372 18.29 35.85 23.83
C LEU A 372 19.81 35.74 24.02
N ALA A 373 20.27 35.48 25.25
CA ALA A 373 21.70 35.27 25.53
C ALA A 373 22.28 34.01 24.85
N GLY A 374 21.47 32.94 24.72
CA GLY A 374 21.86 31.73 23.99
C GLY A 374 22.03 31.94 22.48
N ARG A 375 21.13 32.72 21.86
CA ARG A 375 21.20 33.05 20.42
C ARG A 375 22.39 33.94 20.08
N ILE A 376 22.78 34.86 20.96
CA ILE A 376 23.95 35.75 20.75
C ILE A 376 25.26 34.95 20.85
N LYS A 377 25.35 33.96 21.73
CA LYS A 377 26.56 33.14 21.91
C LYS A 377 26.78 32.12 20.78
N GLN A 378 25.70 31.68 20.11
CA GLN A 378 25.76 30.77 18.97
C GLN A 378 26.12 31.50 17.68
N ARG A 379 25.60 32.72 17.46
CA ARG A 379 25.94 33.55 16.30
C ARG A 379 27.41 33.99 16.30
N ARG A 380 28.01 34.26 17.48
CA ARG A 380 29.44 34.58 17.62
C ARG A 380 30.39 33.42 17.30
N ARG A 381 29.95 32.17 17.42
CA ARG A 381 30.74 30.96 17.08
C ARG A 381 30.67 30.61 15.60
N GLU A 382 29.63 31.03 14.89
CA GLU A 382 29.51 30.84 13.44
C GLU A 382 30.30 31.90 12.66
N GLU A 383 30.37 33.14 13.16
CA GLU A 383 31.19 34.20 12.56
C GLU A 383 32.71 33.92 12.69
N GLU A 384 33.17 33.35 13.81
CA GLU A 384 34.58 32.96 14.04
C GLU A 384 35.02 31.77 13.16
N LYS A 385 34.05 30.98 12.65
CA LYS A 385 34.30 29.84 11.75
C LYS A 385 34.42 30.26 10.28
N ILE A 386 33.94 31.45 9.93
CA ILE A 386 34.00 32.00 8.56
C ILE A 386 35.29 32.81 8.35
N GLU A 387 35.88 33.40 9.39
CA GLU A 387 37.18 34.09 9.30
C GLU A 387 38.41 33.16 9.26
N LEU A 388 38.28 31.88 9.65
CA LEU A 388 39.39 30.90 9.63
C LEU A 388 39.45 30.04 8.35
N GLY A 389 38.53 30.23 7.39
CA GLY A 389 38.43 29.43 6.16
C GLY A 389 38.93 30.09 4.87
N LEU A 390 39.46 31.32 4.94
CA LEU A 390 39.88 32.10 3.77
C LEU A 390 41.34 32.55 3.83
N VAL A 391 42.28 31.64 4.11
CA VAL A 391 43.69 31.82 3.76
C VAL A 391 44.28 30.46 3.35
N GLY A 392 44.63 30.30 2.07
CA GLY A 392 45.42 29.13 1.63
C GLY A 392 45.17 28.69 0.20
N GLY A 393 45.37 29.58 -0.77
CA GLY A 393 45.50 29.18 -2.17
C GLY A 393 46.83 28.47 -2.43
N ARG A 394 46.73 27.30 -3.07
CA ARG A 394 47.50 26.83 -4.25
C ARG A 394 49.04 26.80 -4.17
N THR A 395 49.65 25.62 -4.32
CA THR A 395 50.70 25.31 -5.33
C THR A 395 51.00 23.80 -5.39
N ASP A 396 50.84 23.24 -6.61
CA ASP A 396 51.62 22.22 -7.35
C ASP A 396 52.44 21.14 -6.61
N TRP A 397 52.39 19.89 -7.11
CA TRP A 397 53.43 19.28 -7.95
C TRP A 397 53.07 17.83 -8.36
N PHE A 398 53.53 17.49 -9.57
CA PHE A 398 53.55 16.20 -10.25
C PHE A 398 54.08 15.03 -9.41
N MET A 399 53.43 13.86 -9.51
CA MET A 399 53.96 12.64 -10.18
C MET A 399 52.87 11.59 -10.33
#